data_AF-A0A242KXD6-F1
#
_entry.id   AF-A0A242KXD6-F1
#
_cell.length_a   1.000
_cell.length_b   1.000
_cell.length_c   1.000
_cell.angle_alpha   90.00
_cell.angle_beta   90.00
_cell.angle_gamma   90.00
#
_symmetry.space_group_name_H-M   'P 1'
#
loop_
_entity.id
_entity.type
_entity.pdbx_description
1 polymer ?
#
loop_
_entity_poly.entity_id
_entity_poly.type
_entity_poly.pdbx_seq_one_letter_code
_entity_poly.pdbx_strand_id
1 'polypeptide(L)'
;MFAMFKTVKFNLWRSLLALIILIFADWGMMTSYPIFSGRLDWTFLPVGGALALIILIGWNNTNTLFKKLNKRDWRWIAFILILGSLLSDIFILTGKLLNQTMAANAGGDNWYEGLNVGGIILYLSQLSVSLIGEELYIAAIFVLIFLLLSTFMRTKFSIWGASTISLLVFGLSHYAVYDGNLYQCIFVIGLAHAPSLYAWLKTQNLLIPMLAHILYDLILLFIILLFGI
;
A
#
# COMPACT_ATOMS: atom_id res chain seq x y z
N MET A 1 -17.44 6.12 10.49
CA MET A 1 -17.38 6.07 9.01
C MET A 1 -17.14 7.48 8.51
N PHE A 2 -16.27 7.68 7.51
CA PHE A 2 -15.94 9.01 7.02
C PHE A 2 -17.21 9.78 6.66
N ALA A 3 -17.30 11.03 7.13
CA ALA A 3 -18.41 11.93 6.76
C ALA A 3 -18.49 12.13 5.23
N MET A 4 -17.34 12.09 4.54
CA MET A 4 -17.24 12.24 3.09
C MET A 4 -17.94 11.11 2.30
N PHE A 5 -18.04 9.89 2.85
CA PHE A 5 -18.73 8.79 2.18
C PHE A 5 -20.25 8.93 2.21
N LYS A 6 -20.78 9.91 2.96
CA LYS A 6 -22.20 10.28 2.89
C LYS A 6 -22.48 11.34 1.82
N THR A 7 -21.46 12.07 1.38
CA THR A 7 -21.63 13.22 0.48
C THR A 7 -21.18 12.92 -0.96
N VAL A 8 -20.19 12.05 -1.13
CA VAL A 8 -19.71 11.64 -2.46
C VAL A 8 -20.56 10.50 -3.00
N LYS A 9 -21.14 10.68 -4.19
CA LYS A 9 -21.90 9.66 -4.91
C LYS A 9 -21.03 9.03 -6.00
N PHE A 10 -21.31 7.76 -6.32
CA PHE A 10 -20.69 7.08 -7.45
C PHE A 10 -20.94 7.84 -8.76
N ASN A 11 -19.89 7.96 -9.57
CA ASN A 11 -19.95 8.53 -10.91
C ASN A 11 -19.10 7.65 -11.83
N LEU A 12 -19.72 7.09 -12.87
CA LEU A 12 -19.08 6.11 -13.76
C LEU A 12 -17.82 6.67 -14.43
N TRP A 13 -17.89 7.88 -14.99
CA TRP A 13 -16.78 8.47 -15.74
C TRP A 13 -15.58 8.80 -14.86
N ARG A 14 -15.82 9.35 -13.66
CA ARG A 14 -14.75 9.58 -12.67
C ARG A 14 -14.12 8.26 -12.23
N SER A 15 -14.94 7.22 -12.05
CA SER A 15 -14.49 5.90 -11.63
C SER A 15 -13.64 5.22 -12.70
N LEU A 16 -14.06 5.30 -13.97
CA LEU A 16 -13.28 4.77 -15.10
C LEU A 16 -11.95 5.52 -15.28
N LEU A 17 -11.96 6.84 -15.18
CA LEU A 17 -10.73 7.63 -15.28
C LEU A 17 -9.76 7.30 -14.13
N ALA A 18 -10.26 7.21 -12.89
CA ALA A 18 -9.44 6.81 -11.75
C ALA A 18 -8.88 5.39 -11.91
N LEU A 19 -9.68 4.44 -12.42
CA LEU A 19 -9.21 3.08 -12.71
C LEU A 19 -8.08 3.07 -13.75
N ILE A 20 -8.21 3.82 -14.83
CA ILE A 20 -7.16 3.93 -15.86
C ILE A 20 -5.87 4.50 -15.26
N ILE A 21 -5.97 5.53 -14.42
CA ILE A 21 -4.81 6.13 -13.74
C ILE A 21 -4.14 5.12 -12.81
N LEU A 22 -4.92 4.34 -12.04
CA LEU A 22 -4.38 3.33 -11.14
C LEU A 22 -3.67 2.21 -11.91
N ILE A 23 -4.25 1.72 -13.01
CA ILE A 23 -3.60 0.72 -13.88
C ILE A 23 -2.30 1.27 -14.45
N PHE A 24 -2.31 2.52 -14.93
CA PHE A 24 -1.11 3.15 -15.49
C PHE A 24 -0.02 3.39 -14.43
N ALA A 25 -0.42 3.74 -13.20
CA ALA A 25 0.51 3.94 -12.09
C ALA A 25 1.18 2.62 -11.69
N ASP A 26 0.41 1.55 -11.56
CA ASP A 26 0.92 0.22 -11.24
C ASP A 26 1.84 -0.31 -12.34
N TRP A 27 1.39 -0.25 -13.60
CA TRP A 27 2.20 -0.61 -14.76
C TRP A 27 3.49 0.22 -14.83
N GLY A 28 3.40 1.53 -14.64
CA GLY A 28 4.54 2.44 -14.70
C GLY A 28 5.58 2.19 -13.63
N MET A 29 5.17 1.80 -12.41
CA MET A 29 6.10 1.35 -11.37
C MET A 29 6.87 0.10 -11.83
N MET A 30 6.16 -0.91 -12.37
CA MET A 30 6.73 -2.18 -12.80
C MET A 30 7.60 -2.09 -14.06
N THR A 31 7.30 -1.17 -14.99
CA THR A 31 7.96 -1.06 -16.31
C THR A 31 8.76 0.22 -16.50
N SER A 32 9.09 0.90 -15.40
CA SER A 32 9.93 2.10 -15.38
C SER A 32 11.37 1.83 -15.82
N TYR A 33 11.91 0.63 -15.60
CA TYR A 33 13.30 0.30 -15.90
C TYR A 33 13.61 0.36 -17.41
N PRO A 34 12.82 -0.27 -18.30
CA PRO A 34 13.03 -0.16 -19.74
C PRO A 34 12.82 1.24 -20.33
N ILE A 35 11.99 2.08 -19.71
CA ILE A 35 11.52 3.35 -20.30
C ILE A 35 12.27 4.56 -19.74
N PHE A 36 12.45 4.61 -18.42
CA PHE A 36 13.03 5.74 -17.68
C PHE A 36 14.33 5.38 -16.96
N SER A 37 14.96 4.25 -17.32
CA SER A 37 16.12 3.70 -16.61
C SER A 37 15.88 3.53 -15.10
N GLY A 38 14.61 3.32 -14.71
CA GLY A 38 14.21 3.14 -13.31
C GLY A 38 14.31 4.39 -12.45
N ARG A 39 14.55 5.59 -13.01
CA ARG A 39 14.81 6.80 -12.21
C ARG A 39 13.57 7.44 -11.58
N LEU A 40 12.38 7.06 -12.06
CA LEU A 40 11.11 7.71 -11.72
C LEU A 40 10.05 6.70 -11.23
N ASP A 41 10.40 5.44 -11.10
CA ASP A 41 9.53 4.35 -10.67
C ASP A 41 8.81 4.65 -9.34
N TRP A 42 9.56 5.16 -8.36
CA TRP A 42 9.11 5.60 -7.04
C TRP A 42 8.06 6.73 -7.07
N THR A 43 7.82 7.38 -8.22
CA THR A 43 6.83 8.47 -8.35
C THR A 43 5.47 8.04 -8.89
N PHE A 44 5.39 6.88 -9.56
CA PHE A 44 4.17 6.49 -10.27
C PHE A 44 3.00 6.24 -9.32
N LEU A 45 3.18 5.40 -8.29
CA LEU A 45 2.12 5.12 -7.32
C LEU A 45 1.71 6.35 -6.50
N PRO A 46 2.63 7.20 -5.98
CA PRO A 46 2.24 8.40 -5.27
C PRO A 46 1.40 9.36 -6.11
N VAL A 47 1.84 9.64 -7.34
CA VAL A 47 1.12 10.54 -8.23
C VAL A 47 -0.21 9.93 -8.66
N GLY A 48 -0.20 8.67 -9.10
CA GLY A 48 -1.39 7.98 -9.56
C GLY A 48 -2.45 7.80 -8.47
N GLY A 49 -2.05 7.33 -7.28
CA GLY A 49 -2.94 7.17 -6.14
C GLY A 49 -3.53 8.49 -5.66
N ALA A 50 -2.74 9.55 -5.56
CA ALA A 50 -3.22 10.89 -5.19
C ALA A 50 -4.20 11.45 -6.23
N LEU A 51 -3.88 11.37 -7.52
CA LEU A 51 -4.76 11.83 -8.61
C LEU A 51 -6.08 11.03 -8.63
N ALA A 52 -6.02 9.71 -8.47
CA ALA A 52 -7.20 8.87 -8.39
C ALA A 52 -8.11 9.26 -7.22
N LEU A 53 -7.55 9.50 -6.02
CA LEU A 53 -8.32 10.02 -4.88
C LEU A 53 -8.96 11.37 -5.22
N ILE A 54 -8.20 12.33 -5.76
CA ILE A 54 -8.73 13.65 -6.12
C ILE A 54 -9.88 13.54 -7.12
N ILE A 55 -9.78 12.66 -8.11
CA ILE A 55 -10.84 12.44 -9.12
C ILE A 55 -12.09 11.80 -8.48
N LEU A 56 -11.91 10.82 -7.59
CA LEU A 56 -13.00 10.08 -6.98
C LEU A 56 -13.79 10.91 -5.97
N ILE A 57 -13.09 11.59 -5.06
CA ILE A 57 -13.70 12.24 -3.89
C ILE A 57 -13.50 13.76 -3.87
N GLY A 58 -12.70 14.33 -4.77
CA GLY A 58 -12.38 15.76 -4.82
C GLY A 58 -11.21 16.15 -3.91
N TRP A 59 -10.56 17.27 -4.25
CA TRP A 59 -9.41 17.80 -3.49
C TRP A 59 -9.73 18.03 -2.00
N ASN A 60 -10.84 18.72 -1.70
CA ASN A 60 -11.20 19.06 -0.31
C ASN A 60 -11.35 17.81 0.57
N ASN A 61 -12.00 16.76 0.07
CA ASN A 61 -12.15 15.52 0.81
C ASN A 61 -10.83 14.74 0.89
N THR A 62 -10.03 14.73 -0.20
CA THR A 62 -8.71 14.10 -0.20
C THR A 62 -7.79 14.73 0.84
N ASN A 63 -7.76 16.06 0.91
CA ASN A 63 -6.95 16.78 1.89
C ASN A 63 -7.35 16.45 3.34
N THR A 64 -8.63 16.14 3.59
CA THR A 64 -9.07 15.73 4.93
C THR A 64 -8.52 14.37 5.38
N LEU A 65 -7.95 13.57 4.46
CA LEU A 65 -7.28 12.32 4.79
C LEU A 65 -5.89 12.54 5.41
N PHE A 66 -5.31 13.75 5.30
CA PHE A 66 -3.95 14.07 5.75
C PHE A 66 -3.98 15.00 6.96
N LYS A 67 -4.47 14.48 8.09
CA LYS A 67 -4.55 15.27 9.33
C LYS A 67 -3.23 15.21 10.06
N LYS A 68 -2.84 16.31 10.70
CA LYS A 68 -1.66 16.33 11.57
C LYS A 68 -1.76 15.24 12.64
N LEU A 69 -0.65 14.52 12.85
CA LEU A 69 -0.58 13.43 13.81
C LEU A 69 -0.62 13.97 15.24
N ASN A 70 -1.34 13.25 16.08
CA ASN A 70 -1.43 13.49 17.51
C ASN A 70 -0.71 12.38 18.29
N LYS A 71 -0.39 12.63 19.57
CA LYS A 71 0.26 11.62 20.44
C LYS A 71 -0.49 10.29 20.50
N ARG A 72 -1.82 10.32 20.41
CA ARG A 72 -2.68 9.12 20.42
C ARG A 72 -2.60 8.29 19.14
N ASP A 73 -2.06 8.83 18.05
CA ASP A 73 -1.96 8.13 16.77
C ASP A 73 -0.78 7.15 16.76
N TRP A 74 0.25 7.38 17.58
CA TRP A 74 1.38 6.46 17.74
C TRP A 74 0.99 5.06 18.21
N ARG A 75 -0.11 4.93 18.97
CA ARG A 75 -0.62 3.60 19.34
C ARG A 75 -1.13 2.81 18.12
N TRP A 76 -1.63 3.51 17.11
CA TRP A 76 -2.07 2.89 15.86
C TRP A 76 -0.88 2.53 14.97
N ILE A 77 0.15 3.38 14.95
CA ILE A 77 1.43 3.03 14.29
C ILE A 77 2.00 1.77 14.94
N ALA A 78 2.10 1.72 16.27
CA ALA A 78 2.58 0.53 16.99
C ALA A 78 1.69 -0.71 16.74
N PHE A 79 0.37 -0.54 16.71
CA PHE A 79 -0.58 -1.60 16.35
C PHE A 79 -0.29 -2.18 14.95
N ILE A 80 -0.03 -1.32 13.96
CA ILE A 80 0.30 -1.77 12.60
C ILE A 80 1.62 -2.52 12.60
N LEU A 81 2.67 -1.96 13.22
CA LEU A 81 3.99 -2.59 13.26
C LEU A 81 3.95 -3.98 13.91
N ILE A 82 3.23 -4.12 15.03
CA ILE A 82 3.15 -5.38 15.77
C ILE A 82 2.20 -6.37 15.10
N LEU A 83 0.97 -5.99 14.78
CA LEU A 83 0.01 -6.94 14.22
C LEU A 83 0.26 -7.23 12.74
N GLY A 84 0.77 -6.27 11.97
CA GLY A 84 1.16 -6.48 10.59
C GLY A 84 2.28 -7.50 10.47
N SER A 85 3.34 -7.35 11.28
CA SER A 85 4.43 -8.33 11.33
C SER A 85 3.95 -9.70 11.80
N LEU A 86 3.24 -9.78 12.93
CA LEU A 86 2.73 -11.06 13.43
C LEU A 86 1.82 -11.76 12.43
N LEU A 87 0.96 -11.02 11.73
CA LEU A 87 0.07 -11.60 10.73
C LEU A 87 0.84 -12.10 9.51
N SER A 88 1.85 -11.36 9.06
CA SER A 88 2.77 -11.79 8.00
C SER A 88 3.51 -13.08 8.39
N ASP A 89 4.07 -13.14 9.60
CA ASP A 89 4.76 -14.32 10.13
C ASP A 89 3.83 -15.54 10.19
N ILE A 90 2.60 -15.36 10.67
CA ILE A 90 1.58 -16.42 10.67
C ILE A 90 1.35 -16.92 9.25
N PHE A 91 1.18 -16.04 8.27
CA PHE A 91 0.96 -16.44 6.89
C PHE A 91 2.16 -17.14 6.25
N ILE A 92 3.39 -16.72 6.57
CA ILE A 92 4.60 -17.41 6.15
C ILE A 92 4.64 -18.82 6.75
N LEU A 93 4.34 -18.97 8.04
CA LEU A 93 4.32 -20.26 8.73
C LEU A 93 3.24 -21.19 8.15
N THR A 94 2.03 -20.69 7.92
CA THR A 94 0.96 -21.49 7.29
C THR A 94 1.31 -21.83 5.85
N GLY A 95 2.01 -20.96 5.13
CA GLY A 95 2.51 -21.23 3.78
C GLY A 95 3.48 -22.40 3.77
N LYS A 96 4.43 -22.42 4.71
CA LYS A 96 5.37 -23.55 4.89
C LYS A 96 4.64 -24.85 5.19
N LEU A 97 3.60 -24.84 6.04
CA LEU A 97 2.77 -26.02 6.31
C LEU A 97 2.00 -26.52 5.08
N LEU A 98 1.73 -25.62 4.12
CA LEU A 98 1.08 -25.91 2.83
C LEU A 98 2.10 -26.17 1.70
N ASN A 99 3.37 -26.41 2.03
CA ASN A 99 4.49 -26.62 1.08
C ASN A 99 4.67 -25.47 0.07
N GLN A 100 4.36 -24.23 0.47
CA GLN A 100 4.65 -23.04 -0.32
C GLN A 100 6.07 -22.55 -0.05
N THR A 101 6.84 -22.31 -1.11
CA THR A 101 8.17 -21.69 -1.04
C THR A 101 8.03 -20.18 -1.22
N MET A 102 8.46 -19.39 -0.23
CA MET A 102 8.46 -17.92 -0.38
C MET A 102 9.56 -17.52 -1.35
N ALA A 103 9.23 -16.66 -2.32
CA ALA A 103 10.19 -16.07 -3.22
C ALA A 103 10.98 -14.99 -2.46
N ALA A 104 12.29 -14.91 -2.74
CA ALA A 104 13.13 -13.83 -2.24
C ALA A 104 12.70 -12.50 -2.87
N ASN A 105 12.78 -11.43 -2.10
CA ASN A 105 12.54 -10.08 -2.63
C ASN A 105 13.87 -9.52 -3.12
N ALA A 106 14.04 -9.42 -4.45
CA ALA A 106 15.25 -8.87 -5.06
C ALA A 106 15.54 -7.41 -4.64
N GLY A 107 14.54 -6.68 -4.13
CA GLY A 107 14.72 -5.34 -3.57
C GLY A 107 15.11 -5.30 -2.09
N GLY A 108 15.04 -6.44 -1.37
CA GLY A 108 15.39 -6.54 0.05
C GLY A 108 16.79 -7.10 0.31
N ASP A 109 17.24 -8.05 -0.51
CA ASP A 109 18.56 -8.67 -0.35
C ASP A 109 19.66 -7.78 -0.94
N ASN A 110 20.74 -7.56 -0.19
CA ASN A 110 21.93 -6.83 -0.65
C ASN A 110 21.65 -5.44 -1.27
N TRP A 111 20.56 -4.79 -0.86
CA TRP A 111 20.09 -3.50 -1.41
C TRP A 111 21.13 -2.36 -1.33
N TYR A 112 22.11 -2.48 -0.42
CA TYR A 112 23.17 -1.51 -0.20
C TYR A 112 24.47 -1.82 -0.95
N GLU A 113 24.60 -3.00 -1.59
CA GLU A 113 25.83 -3.41 -2.26
C GLU A 113 26.18 -2.44 -3.40
N GLY A 114 27.43 -1.97 -3.42
CA GLY A 114 27.91 -1.02 -4.43
C GLY A 114 27.47 0.44 -4.22
N LEU A 115 26.65 0.74 -3.20
CA LEU A 115 26.24 2.10 -2.87
C LEU A 115 27.19 2.74 -1.86
N ASN A 116 27.50 4.03 -2.06
CA ASN A 116 28.11 4.85 -1.01
C ASN A 116 27.01 5.40 -0.06
N VAL A 117 27.42 6.10 1.01
CA VAL A 117 26.48 6.68 1.99
C VAL A 117 25.44 7.59 1.33
N GLY A 118 25.84 8.39 0.32
CA GLY A 118 24.91 9.24 -0.42
C GLY A 118 23.89 8.44 -1.23
N GLY A 119 24.33 7.35 -1.87
CA GLY A 119 23.47 6.42 -2.61
C GLY A 119 22.47 5.72 -1.70
N ILE A 120 22.90 5.29 -0.51
CA ILE A 120 22.02 4.72 0.51
C ILE A 120 20.94 5.72 0.93
N ILE A 121 21.32 6.97 1.24
CA ILE A 121 20.34 8.01 1.62
C ILE A 121 19.35 8.27 0.49
N LEU A 122 19.81 8.34 -0.75
CA LEU A 122 18.95 8.55 -1.91
C LEU A 122 17.96 7.38 -2.09
N TYR A 123 18.45 6.15 -2.02
CA TYR A 123 17.63 4.93 -2.14
C TYR A 123 16.55 4.88 -1.06
N LEU A 124 16.91 5.07 0.22
CA LEU A 124 15.94 5.05 1.32
C LEU A 124 14.91 6.18 1.20
N SER A 125 15.31 7.33 0.65
CA SER A 125 14.39 8.45 0.39
C SER A 125 13.40 8.11 -0.73
N GLN A 126 13.86 7.53 -1.83
CA GLN A 126 13.03 7.09 -2.94
C GLN A 126 12.07 5.98 -2.51
N LEU A 127 12.56 5.00 -1.77
CA LEU A 127 11.76 3.94 -1.16
C LEU A 127 10.65 4.53 -0.28
N SER A 128 11.00 5.45 0.62
CA SER A 128 10.01 6.09 1.50
C SER A 128 8.89 6.78 0.72
N VAL A 129 9.21 7.41 -0.41
CA VAL A 129 8.18 8.01 -1.28
C VAL A 129 7.36 6.93 -1.99
N SER A 130 8.00 5.86 -2.48
CA SER A 130 7.30 4.71 -3.10
C SER A 130 6.29 4.09 -2.13
N LEU A 131 6.66 3.88 -0.87
CA LEU A 131 5.79 3.32 0.18
C LEU A 131 4.59 4.23 0.50
N ILE A 132 4.77 5.56 0.45
CA ILE A 132 3.63 6.50 0.50
C ILE A 132 2.68 6.24 -0.67
N GLY A 133 3.24 5.97 -1.85
CA GLY A 133 2.49 5.62 -3.05
C GLY A 133 1.65 4.37 -2.91
N GLU A 134 2.18 3.33 -2.30
CA GLU A 134 1.44 2.09 -2.03
C GLU A 134 0.20 2.35 -1.16
N GLU A 135 0.33 3.12 -0.07
CA GLU A 135 -0.82 3.48 0.76
C GLU A 135 -1.85 4.33 0.01
N LEU A 136 -1.41 5.25 -0.85
CA LEU A 136 -2.30 6.04 -1.70
C LEU A 136 -3.04 5.15 -2.72
N TYR A 137 -2.34 4.19 -3.30
CA TYR A 137 -2.88 3.23 -4.25
C TYR A 137 -3.94 2.34 -3.61
N ILE A 138 -3.65 1.74 -2.45
CA ILE A 138 -4.60 0.95 -1.67
C ILE A 138 -5.82 1.79 -1.31
N ALA A 139 -5.62 3.02 -0.82
CA ALA A 139 -6.69 3.93 -0.45
C ALA A 139 -7.58 4.29 -1.65
N ALA A 140 -6.99 4.56 -2.81
CA ALA A 140 -7.71 4.87 -4.03
C ALA A 140 -8.57 3.69 -4.51
N ILE A 141 -8.03 2.47 -4.51
CA ILE A 141 -8.79 1.26 -4.86
C ILE A 141 -9.92 1.05 -3.85
N PHE A 142 -9.62 1.17 -2.55
CA PHE A 142 -10.65 1.06 -1.52
C PHE A 142 -11.80 2.04 -1.78
N VAL A 143 -11.50 3.31 -2.03
CA VAL A 143 -12.52 4.34 -2.32
C VAL A 143 -13.31 4.02 -3.58
N LEU A 144 -12.64 3.63 -4.67
CA LEU A 144 -13.26 3.26 -5.94
C LEU A 144 -14.27 2.13 -5.76
N ILE A 145 -13.83 1.03 -5.15
CA ILE A 145 -14.66 -0.15 -4.92
C ILE A 145 -15.75 0.14 -3.90
N PHE A 146 -15.46 0.88 -2.84
CA PHE A 146 -16.45 1.28 -1.85
C PHE A 146 -17.59 2.08 -2.48
N LEU A 147 -17.27 3.07 -3.32
CA LEU A 147 -18.26 3.89 -4.01
C LEU A 147 -19.13 3.01 -4.92
N LEU A 148 -18.54 2.08 -5.68
CA LEU A 148 -19.28 1.14 -6.51
C LEU A 148 -20.21 0.24 -5.68
N LEU A 149 -19.67 -0.48 -4.70
CA LEU A 149 -20.44 -1.42 -3.86
C LEU A 149 -21.53 -0.71 -3.04
N SER A 150 -21.33 0.56 -2.67
CA SER A 150 -22.32 1.33 -1.93
C SER A 150 -23.59 1.65 -2.73
N THR A 151 -23.58 1.47 -4.06
CA THR A 151 -24.76 1.70 -4.91
C THR A 151 -25.79 0.57 -4.80
N PHE A 152 -25.38 -0.64 -4.42
CA PHE A 152 -26.27 -1.82 -4.35
C PHE A 152 -26.14 -2.66 -3.08
N MET A 153 -25.14 -2.40 -2.22
CA MET A 153 -24.97 -3.09 -0.94
C MET A 153 -25.17 -2.16 0.26
N ARG A 154 -25.47 -2.75 1.42
CA ARG A 154 -25.44 -2.02 2.70
C ARG A 154 -24.00 -1.62 3.01
N THR A 155 -23.84 -0.43 3.56
CA THR A 155 -22.58 0.19 3.95
C THR A 155 -21.57 -0.76 4.60
N LYS A 156 -21.99 -1.60 5.56
CA LYS A 156 -21.11 -2.56 6.23
C LYS A 156 -20.47 -3.55 5.25
N PHE A 157 -21.25 -4.07 4.30
CA PHE A 157 -20.79 -5.02 3.30
C PHE A 157 -19.95 -4.34 2.23
N SER A 158 -20.28 -3.10 1.86
CA SER A 158 -19.44 -2.29 0.97
C SER A 158 -18.06 -2.04 1.54
N ILE A 159 -17.93 -1.77 2.86
CA ILE A 159 -16.63 -1.64 3.52
C ILE A 159 -15.87 -2.95 3.46
N TRP A 160 -16.49 -4.06 3.86
CA TRP A 160 -15.84 -5.38 3.84
C TRP A 160 -15.35 -5.75 2.44
N GLY A 161 -16.24 -5.66 1.44
CA GLY A 161 -15.90 -5.97 0.05
C GLY A 161 -14.81 -5.06 -0.50
N ALA A 162 -14.89 -3.74 -0.25
CA ALA A 162 -13.87 -2.80 -0.67
C ALA A 162 -12.52 -3.07 -0.01
N SER A 163 -12.50 -3.39 1.28
CA SER A 163 -11.28 -3.74 1.99
C SER A 163 -10.65 -5.01 1.44
N THR A 164 -11.44 -6.07 1.25
CA THR A 164 -10.92 -7.33 0.70
C THR A 164 -10.37 -7.11 -0.71
N ILE A 165 -11.12 -6.44 -1.60
CA ILE A 165 -10.69 -6.23 -2.98
C ILE A 165 -9.44 -5.34 -3.04
N SER A 166 -9.37 -4.25 -2.26
CA SER A 166 -8.18 -3.38 -2.27
C SER A 166 -6.91 -4.10 -1.82
N LEU A 167 -7.01 -4.94 -0.78
CA LEU A 167 -5.88 -5.74 -0.29
C LEU A 167 -5.46 -6.82 -1.29
N LEU A 168 -6.43 -7.46 -1.96
CA LEU A 168 -6.13 -8.46 -2.99
C LEU A 168 -5.46 -7.83 -4.21
N VAL A 169 -5.97 -6.68 -4.70
CA VAL A 169 -5.36 -5.98 -5.84
C VAL A 169 -3.94 -5.52 -5.50
N PHE A 170 -3.73 -4.97 -4.30
CA PHE A 170 -2.39 -4.60 -3.81
C PHE A 170 -1.46 -5.81 -3.69
N GLY A 171 -1.94 -6.94 -3.16
CA GLY A 171 -1.13 -8.15 -3.12
C GLY A 171 -0.76 -8.64 -4.52
N LEU A 172 -1.70 -8.63 -5.45
CA LEU A 172 -1.51 -9.10 -6.83
C LEU A 172 -0.64 -8.17 -7.69
N SER A 173 -0.51 -6.88 -7.38
CA SER A 173 0.45 -6.01 -8.08
C SER A 173 1.89 -6.47 -7.88
N HIS A 174 2.16 -7.23 -6.82
CA HIS A 174 3.47 -7.80 -6.54
C HIS A 174 3.73 -9.15 -7.24
N TYR A 175 2.81 -9.62 -8.10
CA TYR A 175 2.90 -10.93 -8.74
C TYR A 175 4.24 -11.16 -9.45
N ALA A 176 4.73 -10.16 -10.20
CA ALA A 176 6.00 -10.28 -10.90
C ALA A 176 7.23 -10.23 -9.97
N VAL A 177 7.13 -9.52 -8.84
CA VAL A 177 8.23 -9.35 -7.87
C VAL A 177 8.47 -10.64 -7.09
N TYR A 178 7.41 -11.42 -6.85
CA TYR A 178 7.47 -12.68 -6.10
C TYR A 178 7.36 -13.92 -7.00
N ASP A 179 7.90 -13.85 -8.22
CA ASP A 179 7.99 -14.98 -9.17
C ASP A 179 6.66 -15.71 -9.42
N GLY A 180 5.54 -14.99 -9.37
CA GLY A 180 4.20 -15.54 -9.53
C GLY A 180 3.66 -16.31 -8.33
N ASN A 181 4.28 -16.21 -7.16
CA ASN A 181 3.80 -16.83 -5.93
C ASN A 181 2.49 -16.17 -5.45
N LEU A 182 1.36 -16.73 -5.89
CA LEU A 182 0.03 -16.25 -5.54
C LEU A 182 -0.25 -16.32 -4.03
N TYR A 183 0.28 -17.32 -3.34
CA TYR A 183 0.07 -17.44 -1.89
C TYR A 183 0.73 -16.28 -1.16
N GLN A 184 1.99 -15.97 -1.48
CA GLN A 184 2.72 -14.85 -0.90
C GLN A 184 2.03 -13.52 -1.24
N CYS A 185 1.66 -13.32 -2.50
CA CYS A 185 0.95 -12.10 -2.94
C CYS A 185 -0.37 -11.90 -2.18
N ILE A 186 -1.21 -12.93 -2.08
CA ILE A 186 -2.54 -12.81 -1.47
C ILE A 186 -2.43 -12.69 0.05
N PHE A 187 -1.69 -13.59 0.71
CA PHE A 187 -1.71 -13.71 2.16
C PHE A 187 -0.63 -12.85 2.81
N VAL A 188 0.64 -13.06 2.44
CA VAL A 188 1.80 -12.44 3.09
C VAL A 188 1.92 -10.95 2.76
N ILE A 189 1.51 -10.53 1.57
CA ILE A 189 1.53 -9.12 1.15
C ILE A 189 0.16 -8.48 1.32
N GLY A 190 -0.84 -8.94 0.57
CA GLY A 190 -2.17 -8.33 0.53
C GLY A 190 -2.89 -8.37 1.89
N LEU A 191 -3.21 -9.57 2.39
CA LEU A 191 -4.00 -9.71 3.62
C LEU A 191 -3.22 -9.36 4.88
N ALA A 192 -1.89 -9.54 4.90
CA ALA A 192 -1.05 -9.08 6.01
C ALA A 192 -1.14 -7.56 6.21
N HIS A 193 -1.47 -6.80 5.17
CA HIS A 193 -1.67 -5.35 5.21
C HIS A 193 -3.01 -4.90 5.79
N ALA A 194 -3.90 -5.84 6.14
CA ALA A 194 -5.21 -5.55 6.73
C ALA A 194 -5.16 -4.65 8.00
N PRO A 195 -4.18 -4.79 8.93
CA PRO A 195 -4.06 -3.89 10.08
C PRO A 195 -3.86 -2.43 9.69
N SER A 196 -3.08 -2.14 8.63
CA SER A 196 -2.85 -0.80 8.09
C SER A 196 -4.14 -0.18 7.58
N LEU A 197 -4.86 -0.92 6.72
CA LEU A 197 -6.15 -0.50 6.18
C LEU A 197 -7.17 -0.28 7.31
N TYR A 198 -7.24 -1.20 8.27
CA TYR A 198 -8.12 -1.08 9.44
C TYR A 198 -7.82 0.18 10.26
N ALA A 199 -6.54 0.42 10.56
CA ALA A 199 -6.11 1.60 11.32
C ALA A 199 -6.49 2.89 10.58
N TRP A 200 -6.30 2.95 9.26
CA TRP A 200 -6.75 4.08 8.45
C TRP A 200 -8.27 4.29 8.54
N LEU A 201 -9.07 3.24 8.37
CA LEU A 201 -10.54 3.35 8.44
C LEU A 201 -11.03 3.78 9.83
N LYS A 202 -10.29 3.44 10.89
CA LYS A 202 -10.60 3.84 12.28
C LYS A 202 -10.20 5.27 12.59
N THR A 203 -9.01 5.68 12.19
CA THR A 203 -8.45 7.01 12.53
C THR A 203 -8.86 8.09 11.55
N GLN A 204 -9.24 7.70 10.33
CA GLN A 204 -9.51 8.59 9.21
C GLN A 204 -8.31 9.50 8.90
N ASN A 205 -7.11 8.94 9.00
CA ASN A 205 -5.86 9.62 8.71
C ASN A 205 -4.90 8.69 7.95
N LEU A 206 -4.61 9.00 6.69
CA LEU A 206 -3.69 8.24 5.84
C LEU A 206 -2.23 8.39 6.25
N LEU A 207 -1.87 9.45 6.98
CA LEU A 207 -0.48 9.59 7.46
C LEU A 207 -0.07 8.49 8.44
N ILE A 208 -1.04 7.86 9.11
CA ILE A 208 -0.77 6.80 10.09
C ILE A 208 -0.25 5.52 9.41
N PRO A 209 -0.97 4.89 8.47
CA PRO A 209 -0.43 3.73 7.77
C PRO A 209 0.80 4.08 6.94
N MET A 210 0.88 5.26 6.31
CA MET A 210 2.07 5.69 5.56
C MET A 210 3.34 5.68 6.42
N LEU A 211 3.28 6.31 7.59
CA LEU A 211 4.43 6.31 8.49
C LEU A 211 4.72 4.95 9.06
N ALA A 212 3.69 4.15 9.38
CA ALA A 212 3.91 2.80 9.88
C ALA A 212 4.60 1.92 8.83
N HIS A 213 4.20 2.04 7.56
CA HIS A 213 4.79 1.29 6.45
C HIS A 213 6.25 1.70 6.22
N ILE A 214 6.54 2.99 6.14
CA ILE A 214 7.92 3.49 6.06
C ILE A 214 8.77 2.99 7.24
N LEU A 215 8.26 3.12 8.47
CA LEU A 215 9.00 2.68 9.65
C LEU A 215 9.25 1.18 9.63
N TYR A 216 8.26 0.37 9.22
CA TYR A 216 8.38 -1.07 9.15
C TYR A 216 9.53 -1.48 8.21
N ASP A 217 9.51 -0.98 6.98
CA ASP A 217 10.50 -1.30 5.95
C ASP A 217 11.88 -0.77 6.32
N LEU A 218 11.99 0.47 6.82
CA LEU A 218 13.28 1.02 7.25
C LEU A 218 13.87 0.26 8.44
N ILE A 219 13.04 -0.20 9.39
CA ILE A 219 13.51 -1.06 10.49
C ILE A 219 14.02 -2.39 9.93
N LEU A 220 13.29 -3.01 9.01
CA LEU A 220 13.69 -4.29 8.39
C LEU A 220 15.01 -4.16 7.62
N LEU A 221 15.13 -3.16 6.75
CA LEU A 221 16.35 -2.89 5.98
C LEU A 221 17.54 -2.54 6.89
N PHE A 222 17.30 -1.86 8.01
CA PHE A 222 18.34 -1.57 9.00
C PHE A 222 18.80 -2.84 9.73
N ILE A 223 17.89 -3.76 10.06
CA ILE A 223 18.23 -5.08 10.63
C ILE A 223 19.08 -5.87 9.62
N ILE A 224 18.68 -5.92 8.34
CA ILE A 224 19.44 -6.57 7.26
C ILE A 224 20.85 -5.97 7.16
N LEU A 225 20.96 -4.64 7.16
CA LEU A 225 22.26 -3.94 7.08
C LEU A 225 23.19 -4.26 8.26
N LEU A 226 22.64 -4.39 9.48
CA LEU A 226 23.45 -4.65 10.68
C LEU A 226 23.88 -6.11 10.83
N PHE A 227 23.02 -7.05 10.43
CA PHE A 227 23.20 -8.46 10.74
C PHE A 227 23.48 -9.34 9.51
N GLY A 228 23.34 -8.81 8.29
CA GLY A 228 23.60 -9.53 7.04
C GLY A 228 22.73 -10.77 6.87
N ILE A 229 21.48 -10.71 7.36
CA ILE A 229 20.47 -11.78 7.29
C ILE A 229 19.56 -11.51 6.10
#